data_AF-A0A5K7XE49-F1
#
_entry.id   AF-A0A5K7XE49-F1
#
_cell.length_a   1.000
_cell.length_b   1.000
_cell.length_c   1.000
_cell.angle_alpha   90.00
_cell.angle_beta   90.00
_cell.angle_gamma   90.00
#
_symmetry.space_group_name_H-M   'P 1'
#
loop_
_entity.id
_entity.type
_entity.pdbx_description
1 polymer ?
#
loop_
_entity_poly.entity_id
_entity_poly.type
_entity_poly.pdbx_seq_one_letter_code
_entity_poly.pdbx_strand_id
1 'polypeptide(L)'
;MATPIAIVAYLGLFAGLAVAFLFVNLLLGRFLRPRLPNQEKLEVYECGEPTIGSSFVQFDLRFYVVALLFIIFDVEVAFFFPWATVFGKATQLTAPNMPVVMADLDPERGSAEELTPQATERLRELGVRNPSQATIGALSPAEMRELGGSAANGSVMKATVEATSRQMARASLWDIGVFFAVLMVGFAYVWRRGDLDWVRSVRSHAGEVVERVPVTLELEQKRGRAAGSILSA
;
A
#
# COMPACT_ATOMS: atom_id res chain seq x y z
N MET A 1 9.36 -15.87 25.19
CA MET A 1 8.75 -14.98 24.17
C MET A 1 9.24 -13.56 24.46
N ALA A 2 9.69 -12.78 23.47
CA ALA A 2 10.10 -11.40 23.70
C ALA A 2 8.88 -10.59 24.18
N THR A 3 9.01 -9.84 25.27
CA THR A 3 7.92 -8.97 25.73
C THR A 3 7.69 -7.85 24.69
N PRO A 4 6.47 -7.29 24.56
CA PRO A 4 6.20 -6.19 23.64
C PRO A 4 7.18 -5.02 23.82
N ILE A 5 7.56 -4.74 25.07
CA ILE A 5 8.56 -3.74 25.43
C ILE A 5 9.93 -4.09 24.84
N ALA A 6 10.36 -5.35 24.92
CA ALA A 6 11.62 -5.78 24.33
C ALA A 6 11.62 -5.62 22.80
N ILE A 7 10.51 -5.96 22.12
CA ILE A 7 10.39 -5.78 20.67
C ILE A 7 10.53 -4.29 20.29
N VAL A 8 9.81 -3.41 20.97
CA VAL A 8 9.89 -1.96 20.73
C VAL A 8 11.30 -1.44 21.02
N ALA A 9 11.94 -1.91 22.09
CA ALA A 9 13.31 -1.53 22.41
C ALA A 9 14.30 -1.96 21.32
N TYR A 10 14.19 -3.18 20.79
CA TYR A 10 15.03 -3.64 19.68
C TYR A 10 14.81 -2.83 18.40
N LEU A 11 13.56 -2.53 18.06
CA LEU A 11 13.24 -1.69 16.90
C LEU A 11 13.79 -0.27 17.05
N GLY A 12 13.64 0.32 18.24
CA GLY A 12 14.17 1.64 18.56
C GLY A 12 15.70 1.67 18.51
N LEU A 13 16.36 0.64 19.06
CA LEU A 13 17.81 0.49 18.99
C LEU A 13 18.29 0.38 17.54
N PHE A 14 17.63 -0.47 16.74
CA PHE A 14 17.98 -0.66 15.33
C PHE A 14 17.83 0.62 14.52
N ALA A 15 16.68 1.30 14.65
CA ALA A 15 16.43 2.57 13.97
C ALA A 15 17.40 3.66 14.43
N GLY A 16 17.66 3.75 15.74
CA GLY A 16 18.63 4.68 16.31
C GLY A 16 20.04 4.44 15.79
N LEU A 17 20.47 3.18 15.68
CA LEU A 17 21.76 2.83 15.12
C LEU A 17 21.86 3.16 13.63
N ALA A 18 20.79 2.93 12.84
CA ALA A 18 20.75 3.28 11.43
C ALA A 18 20.88 4.81 11.23
N VAL A 19 20.15 5.59 12.01
CA VAL A 19 20.24 7.06 12.02
C VAL A 19 21.65 7.49 12.44
N ALA A 20 22.17 6.96 13.55
CA ALA A 20 23.51 7.29 14.02
C ALA A 20 24.57 6.95 12.98
N PHE A 21 24.46 5.80 12.32
CA PHE A 21 25.38 5.41 11.24
C PHE A 21 25.34 6.40 10.08
N LEU A 22 24.15 6.82 9.63
CA LEU A 22 23.99 7.85 8.59
C LEU A 22 24.66 9.17 8.99
N PHE A 23 24.42 9.65 10.21
CA PHE A 23 25.00 10.90 10.70
C PHE A 23 26.50 10.83 10.94
N VAL A 24 27.01 9.74 11.50
CA VAL A 24 28.46 9.54 11.73
C VAL A 24 29.20 9.57 10.39
N ASN A 25 28.69 8.90 9.35
CA ASN A 25 29.32 8.93 8.03
C ASN A 25 29.29 10.34 7.39
N LEU A 26 28.17 11.06 7.51
CA LEU A 26 28.06 12.45 7.02
C LEU A 26 29.02 13.39 7.79
N LEU A 27 29.11 13.26 9.10
CA LEU A 27 30.00 14.07 9.95
C LEU A 27 31.47 13.76 9.67
N LEU A 28 31.82 12.48 9.54
CA LEU A 28 33.15 12.04 9.17
C LEU A 28 33.53 12.57 7.79
N GLY A 29 32.63 12.44 6.79
CA GLY A 29 32.83 13.02 5.46
C GLY A 29 32.99 14.55 5.51
N ARG A 30 32.22 15.24 6.35
CA ARG A 30 32.32 16.70 6.52
C ARG A 30 33.63 17.14 7.18
N PHE A 31 34.22 16.31 8.05
CA PHE A 31 35.48 16.60 8.74
C PHE A 31 36.71 16.24 7.89
N LEU A 32 36.67 15.11 7.18
CA LEU A 32 37.77 14.64 6.33
C LEU A 32 37.86 15.39 4.98
N ARG A 33 36.74 15.89 4.44
CA ARG A 33 36.71 16.52 3.10
C ARG A 33 37.38 17.91 3.11
N PRO A 34 38.32 18.18 2.18
CA PRO A 34 38.84 19.52 1.94
C PRO A 34 37.74 20.51 1.50
N ARG A 35 37.70 21.70 2.13
CA ARG A 35 36.76 22.77 1.75
C ARG A 35 37.45 23.85 0.94
N LEU A 36 37.13 23.91 -0.35
CA LEU A 36 37.59 24.92 -1.29
C LEU A 36 36.39 25.50 -2.06
N PRO A 37 35.58 26.37 -1.42
CA PRO A 37 34.46 27.03 -2.07
C PRO A 37 34.98 28.05 -3.09
N ASN A 38 34.38 28.08 -4.27
CA ASN A 38 34.55 29.09 -5.32
C ASN A 38 33.15 29.44 -5.86
N GLN A 39 33.00 30.58 -6.56
CA GLN A 39 31.68 30.99 -7.06
C GLN A 39 31.11 29.97 -8.07
N GLU A 40 31.94 29.51 -9.01
CA GLU A 40 31.58 28.49 -10.00
C GLU A 40 31.04 27.16 -9.42
N LYS A 41 31.58 26.62 -8.30
CA LYS A 41 31.05 25.38 -7.69
C LYS A 41 29.76 25.61 -6.90
N LEU A 42 29.43 26.86 -6.61
CA LEU A 42 28.21 27.23 -5.87
C LEU A 42 27.07 27.62 -6.82
N GLU A 43 27.34 27.72 -8.11
CA GLU A 43 26.35 27.98 -9.16
C GLU A 43 25.65 26.70 -9.63
N VAL A 44 24.45 26.86 -10.18
CA VAL A 44 23.68 25.75 -10.76
C VAL A 44 24.33 25.32 -12.07
N TYR A 45 24.44 24.01 -12.29
CA TYR A 45 25.03 23.48 -13.52
C TYR A 45 24.13 23.75 -14.74
N GLU A 46 24.65 24.47 -15.74
CA GLU A 46 23.94 24.85 -16.97
C GLU A 46 24.82 24.73 -18.23
N CYS A 47 25.56 23.61 -18.36
CA CYS A 47 26.36 23.29 -19.56
C CYS A 47 27.35 24.38 -20.05
N GLY A 48 27.63 25.42 -19.26
CA GLY A 48 28.49 26.56 -19.59
C GLY A 48 27.78 27.86 -20.02
N GLU A 49 26.45 27.90 -20.06
CA GLU A 49 25.67 29.11 -20.36
C GLU A 49 24.99 29.67 -19.09
N PRO A 50 24.80 31.00 -18.96
CA PRO A 50 24.02 31.56 -17.86
C PRO A 50 22.55 31.12 -17.93
N THR A 51 21.95 30.81 -16.78
CA THR A 51 20.51 30.51 -16.67
C THR A 51 19.69 31.71 -17.16
N ILE A 52 18.89 31.54 -18.23
CA ILE A 52 17.96 32.56 -18.71
C ILE A 52 16.55 31.96 -18.72
N GLY A 53 15.60 32.67 -18.11
CA GLY A 53 14.19 32.29 -18.09
C GLY A 53 13.71 31.77 -16.73
N SER A 54 12.45 31.35 -16.67
CA SER A 54 11.85 30.85 -15.43
C SER A 54 12.09 29.35 -15.25
N SER A 55 12.40 28.93 -14.03
CA SER A 55 12.44 27.51 -13.65
C SER A 55 11.06 26.86 -13.51
N PHE A 56 9.99 27.62 -13.68
CA PHE A 56 8.61 27.11 -13.67
C PHE A 56 8.24 26.58 -15.06
N VAL A 57 8.03 25.27 -15.14
CA VAL A 57 7.55 24.58 -16.35
C VAL A 57 6.17 23.98 -16.08
N GLN A 58 5.32 23.98 -17.11
CA GLN A 58 4.04 23.28 -17.05
C GLN A 58 4.28 21.78 -17.17
N PHE A 59 4.02 21.05 -16.10
CA PHE A 59 4.06 19.59 -16.11
C PHE A 59 2.73 19.02 -16.62
N ASP A 60 2.81 17.89 -17.31
CA ASP A 60 1.63 17.15 -17.77
C ASP A 60 0.82 16.64 -16.55
N LEU A 61 -0.51 16.71 -16.60
CA LEU A 61 -1.40 16.25 -15.52
C LEU A 61 -1.21 14.75 -15.22
N ARG A 62 -0.66 13.96 -16.15
CA ARG A 62 -0.43 12.52 -15.98
C ARG A 62 0.41 12.16 -14.75
N PHE A 63 1.39 12.99 -14.39
CA PHE A 63 2.18 12.78 -13.17
C PHE A 63 1.29 12.80 -11.91
N TYR A 64 0.30 13.68 -11.90
CA TYR A 64 -0.67 13.76 -10.81
C TYR A 64 -1.61 12.55 -10.79
N VAL A 65 -2.07 12.07 -11.96
CA VAL A 65 -2.95 10.87 -12.01
C VAL A 65 -2.25 9.63 -11.46
N VAL A 66 -0.97 9.41 -11.81
CA VAL A 66 -0.20 8.29 -11.26
C VAL A 66 -0.03 8.42 -9.74
N ALA A 67 0.26 9.62 -9.23
CA ALA A 67 0.37 9.86 -7.79
C ALA A 67 -0.97 9.63 -7.06
N LEU A 68 -2.08 10.07 -7.65
CA LEU A 68 -3.41 9.87 -7.10
C LEU A 68 -3.80 8.39 -7.09
N LEU A 69 -3.52 7.65 -8.17
CA LEU A 69 -3.72 6.21 -8.23
C LEU A 69 -2.90 5.47 -7.18
N PHE A 70 -1.65 5.87 -6.96
CA PHE A 70 -0.80 5.31 -5.92
C PHE A 70 -1.43 5.48 -4.53
N ILE A 71 -1.89 6.69 -4.20
CA ILE A 71 -2.53 6.96 -2.90
C ILE A 71 -3.80 6.15 -2.72
N ILE A 72 -4.66 6.09 -3.75
CA ILE A 72 -5.89 5.30 -3.69
C ILE A 72 -5.52 3.83 -3.47
N PHE A 73 -4.66 3.26 -4.32
CA PHE A 73 -4.27 1.85 -4.21
C PHE A 73 -3.59 1.51 -2.88
N ASP A 74 -2.75 2.40 -2.33
CA ASP A 74 -2.09 2.21 -1.04
C ASP A 74 -3.11 2.11 0.10
N VAL A 75 -4.11 3.00 0.12
CA VAL A 75 -5.23 2.93 1.07
C VAL A 75 -6.08 1.68 0.86
N GLU A 76 -6.35 1.29 -0.40
CA GLU A 76 -7.11 0.08 -0.69
C GLU A 76 -6.38 -1.19 -0.18
N VAL A 77 -5.06 -1.27 -0.33
CA VAL A 77 -4.27 -2.40 0.19
C VAL A 77 -4.25 -2.40 1.72
N ALA A 78 -4.30 -1.24 2.38
CA ALA A 78 -4.42 -1.19 3.83
C ALA A 78 -5.70 -1.88 4.35
N PHE A 79 -6.78 -1.90 3.56
CA PHE A 79 -8.01 -2.64 3.91
C PHE A 79 -7.86 -4.17 3.81
N PHE A 80 -6.80 -4.69 3.17
CA PHE A 80 -6.55 -6.14 3.17
C PHE A 80 -6.13 -6.65 4.56
N PHE A 81 -5.52 -5.83 5.41
CA PHE A 81 -5.09 -6.26 6.74
C PHE A 81 -6.24 -6.71 7.65
N PRO A 82 -7.29 -5.90 7.92
CA PRO A 82 -8.39 -6.33 8.76
C PRO A 82 -9.10 -7.56 8.19
N TRP A 83 -9.34 -7.60 6.87
CA TRP A 83 -9.89 -8.78 6.20
C TRP A 83 -9.03 -10.04 6.43
N ALA A 84 -7.72 -9.95 6.19
CA ALA A 84 -6.79 -11.07 6.32
C ALA A 84 -6.76 -11.61 7.77
N THR A 85 -6.88 -10.73 8.77
CA THR A 85 -6.94 -11.16 10.18
C THR A 85 -8.21 -11.95 10.50
N VAL A 86 -9.37 -11.56 9.96
CA VAL A 86 -10.64 -12.27 10.18
C VAL A 86 -10.65 -13.60 9.44
N PHE A 87 -10.32 -13.58 8.14
CA PHE A 87 -10.25 -14.78 7.31
C PHE A 87 -9.23 -15.80 7.85
N GLY A 88 -8.05 -15.34 8.24
CA GLY A 88 -7.00 -16.18 8.83
C GLY A 88 -7.40 -16.85 10.13
N LYS A 89 -8.13 -16.16 11.02
CA LYS A 89 -8.62 -16.74 12.29
C LYS A 89 -9.75 -17.74 12.06
N ALA A 90 -10.70 -17.41 11.18
CA ALA A 90 -11.83 -18.28 10.85
C ALA A 90 -11.37 -19.60 10.18
N THR A 91 -10.37 -19.51 9.29
CA THR A 91 -9.80 -20.70 8.64
C THR A 91 -9.02 -21.58 9.61
N GLN A 92 -8.28 -21.00 10.55
CA GLN A 92 -7.56 -21.76 11.59
C GLN A 92 -8.51 -22.55 12.48
N LEU A 93 -9.66 -21.98 12.89
CA LEU A 93 -10.68 -22.69 13.65
C LEU A 93 -11.36 -23.84 12.89
N THR A 94 -11.19 -23.88 11.56
CA THR A 94 -11.68 -24.98 10.70
C THR A 94 -10.56 -25.97 10.36
N ALA A 95 -9.32 -25.71 10.78
CA ALA A 95 -8.17 -26.51 10.40
C ALA A 95 -8.19 -27.88 11.12
N PRO A 96 -7.93 -28.99 10.42
CA PRO A 96 -8.06 -30.34 10.99
C PRO A 96 -7.06 -30.61 12.12
N ASN A 97 -5.97 -29.85 12.18
CA ASN A 97 -4.92 -29.97 13.19
C ASN A 97 -5.10 -29.01 14.38
N MET A 98 -6.17 -28.21 14.42
CA MET A 98 -6.45 -27.31 15.53
C MET A 98 -7.41 -27.99 16.52
N PRO A 99 -6.98 -28.30 17.76
CA PRO A 99 -7.88 -28.85 18.77
C PRO A 99 -8.84 -27.76 19.25
N VAL A 100 -10.14 -27.96 19.05
CA VAL A 100 -11.19 -26.99 19.39
C VAL A 100 -11.75 -27.25 20.78
N VAL A 101 -11.86 -28.52 21.17
CA VAL A 101 -12.42 -28.98 22.46
C VAL A 101 -11.34 -29.68 23.27
N MET A 102 -11.37 -29.56 24.60
CA MET A 102 -10.36 -30.16 25.50
C MET A 102 -10.20 -31.68 25.33
N ALA A 103 -11.27 -32.38 24.95
CA ALA A 103 -11.24 -33.80 24.66
C ALA A 103 -10.31 -34.19 23.48
N ASP A 104 -9.98 -33.25 22.57
CA ASP A 104 -9.03 -33.47 21.49
C ASP A 104 -7.57 -33.55 21.99
N LEU A 105 -7.28 -33.06 23.21
CA LEU A 105 -5.92 -33.01 23.79
C LEU A 105 -5.60 -34.21 24.70
N ASP A 106 -6.58 -34.65 25.49
CA ASP A 106 -6.43 -35.74 26.47
C ASP A 106 -7.74 -36.56 26.50
N PRO A 107 -7.87 -37.60 25.66
CA PRO A 107 -9.09 -38.38 25.52
C PRO A 107 -9.53 -39.10 26.81
N GLU A 108 -8.59 -39.30 27.75
CA GLU A 108 -8.85 -40.02 29.01
C GLU A 108 -9.37 -39.10 30.13
N ARG A 109 -9.29 -37.78 29.96
CA ARG A 109 -9.74 -36.79 30.97
C ARG A 109 -11.25 -36.50 30.97
N GLY A 110 -12.02 -37.18 30.13
CA GLY A 110 -13.47 -37.39 30.32
C GLY A 110 -14.40 -36.17 30.38
N SER A 111 -13.95 -34.93 30.18
CA SER A 111 -14.81 -33.73 30.24
C SER A 111 -14.68 -32.91 28.95
N ALA A 112 -15.47 -33.28 27.94
CA ALA A 112 -15.55 -32.60 26.65
C ALA A 112 -16.39 -31.31 26.68
N GLU A 113 -16.50 -30.64 27.83
CA GLU A 113 -17.45 -29.54 28.02
C GLU A 113 -16.85 -28.15 27.80
N GLU A 114 -15.53 -28.05 27.59
CA GLU A 114 -14.84 -26.77 27.45
C GLU A 114 -14.03 -26.65 26.15
N LEU A 115 -13.99 -25.42 25.64
CA LEU A 115 -13.15 -25.02 24.51
C LEU A 115 -11.67 -25.00 24.92
N THR A 116 -10.77 -25.33 23.99
CA THR A 116 -9.34 -25.15 24.26
C THR A 116 -8.98 -23.68 24.48
N PRO A 117 -7.90 -23.37 25.22
CA PRO A 117 -7.48 -21.98 25.44
C PRO A 117 -7.17 -21.27 24.11
N GLN A 118 -6.63 -22.00 23.14
CA GLN A 118 -6.33 -21.49 21.80
C GLN A 118 -7.61 -21.14 21.02
N ALA A 119 -8.60 -22.03 20.99
CA ALA A 119 -9.87 -21.77 20.32
C ALA A 119 -10.63 -20.61 20.99
N THR A 120 -10.63 -20.57 22.33
CA THR A 120 -11.21 -19.50 23.14
C THR A 120 -10.64 -18.14 22.78
N GLU A 121 -9.31 -18.04 22.67
CA GLU A 121 -8.65 -16.78 22.34
C GLU A 121 -8.98 -16.32 20.93
N ARG A 122 -8.96 -17.23 19.94
CA ARG A 122 -9.32 -16.86 18.55
C ARG A 122 -10.77 -16.42 18.42
N LEU A 123 -11.68 -17.02 19.17
CA LEU A 123 -13.08 -16.57 19.21
C LEU A 123 -13.21 -15.20 19.87
N ARG A 124 -12.48 -14.91 20.96
CA ARG A 124 -12.43 -13.58 21.58
C ARG A 124 -11.88 -12.53 20.62
N GLU A 125 -10.82 -12.86 19.92
CA GLU A 125 -10.21 -12.01 18.89
C GLU A 125 -11.14 -11.77 17.68
N LEU A 126 -12.05 -12.69 17.39
CA LEU A 126 -13.13 -12.53 16.40
C LEU A 126 -14.32 -11.72 16.95
N GLY A 127 -14.27 -11.27 18.21
CA GLY A 127 -15.30 -10.45 18.85
C GLY A 127 -16.30 -11.23 19.71
N VAL A 128 -16.15 -12.55 19.88
CA VAL A 128 -17.01 -13.36 20.76
C VAL A 128 -16.63 -13.12 22.21
N ARG A 129 -17.45 -12.34 22.92
CA ARG A 129 -17.14 -11.91 24.30
C ARG A 129 -17.11 -13.07 25.30
N ASN A 130 -18.04 -14.03 25.15
CA ASN A 130 -18.20 -15.17 26.06
C ASN A 130 -18.23 -16.49 25.27
N PRO A 131 -17.09 -16.95 24.73
CA PRO A 131 -17.05 -18.13 23.85
C PRO A 131 -17.47 -19.43 24.57
N SER A 132 -17.23 -19.55 25.87
CA SER A 132 -17.65 -20.72 26.67
C SER A 132 -19.17 -20.82 26.86
N GLN A 133 -19.91 -19.72 26.66
CA GLN A 133 -21.36 -19.66 26.80
C GLN A 133 -22.05 -19.30 25.47
N ALA A 134 -21.28 -19.03 24.43
CA ALA A 134 -21.82 -18.64 23.15
C ALA A 134 -22.46 -19.88 22.50
N THR A 135 -23.77 -19.86 22.36
CA THR A 135 -24.47 -20.67 21.36
C THR A 135 -24.07 -20.12 19.99
N ILE A 136 -22.89 -20.54 19.53
CA ILE A 136 -22.41 -20.27 18.18
C ILE A 136 -23.46 -20.85 17.21
N GLY A 137 -23.68 -20.21 16.05
CA GLY A 137 -24.92 -20.33 15.26
C GLY A 137 -25.49 -21.74 15.09
N ALA A 138 -26.82 -21.84 15.08
CA ALA A 138 -27.53 -23.11 14.97
C ALA A 138 -27.01 -23.92 13.77
N LEU A 139 -26.53 -25.13 14.06
CA LEU A 139 -26.18 -26.13 13.05
C LEU A 139 -27.34 -26.27 12.05
N SER A 140 -27.03 -26.44 10.77
CA SER A 140 -28.07 -26.71 9.78
C SER A 140 -28.81 -28.02 10.13
N PRO A 141 -30.08 -28.19 9.69
CA PRO A 141 -30.83 -29.42 9.93
C PRO A 141 -30.15 -30.68 9.35
N ALA A 142 -29.23 -30.52 8.38
CA ALA A 142 -28.41 -31.60 7.86
C ALA A 142 -27.25 -31.96 8.80
N GLU A 143 -26.52 -30.96 9.30
CA GLU A 143 -25.42 -31.15 10.26
C GLU A 143 -25.92 -31.75 11.59
N MET A 144 -27.10 -31.32 12.07
CA MET A 144 -27.74 -31.93 13.25
C MET A 144 -28.10 -33.41 13.04
N ARG A 145 -28.44 -33.82 11.80
CA ARG A 145 -28.74 -35.23 11.48
C ARG A 145 -27.48 -36.08 11.40
N GLU A 146 -26.38 -35.52 10.89
CA GLU A 146 -25.07 -36.20 10.84
C GLU A 146 -24.47 -36.44 12.24
N LEU A 147 -24.71 -35.53 13.19
CA LEU A 147 -24.26 -35.69 14.58
C LEU A 147 -24.99 -36.82 15.33
N GLY A 148 -26.16 -37.26 14.87
CA GLY A 148 -26.98 -38.29 15.51
C GLY A 148 -27.53 -37.84 16.88
N GLY A 149 -28.73 -38.31 17.25
CA GLY A 149 -29.45 -37.87 18.46
C GLY A 149 -28.78 -38.17 19.82
N SER A 150 -27.51 -38.58 19.84
CA SER A 150 -26.72 -38.93 21.03
C SER A 150 -25.28 -38.39 20.92
N ALA A 151 -25.11 -37.21 20.34
CA ALA A 151 -23.82 -36.51 20.33
C ALA A 151 -23.51 -35.96 21.74
N ALA A 152 -22.34 -36.29 22.30
CA ALA A 152 -21.84 -35.66 23.51
C ALA A 152 -21.75 -34.13 23.32
N ASN A 153 -22.03 -33.33 24.35
CA ASN A 153 -22.04 -31.86 24.28
C ASN A 153 -20.79 -31.26 23.59
N GLY A 154 -19.62 -31.90 23.75
CA GLY A 154 -18.37 -31.50 23.11
C GLY A 154 -18.30 -31.67 21.59
N SER A 155 -18.87 -32.74 21.02
CA SER A 155 -18.87 -32.92 19.56
C SER A 155 -19.82 -31.92 18.87
N VAL A 156 -20.93 -31.59 19.54
CA VAL A 156 -21.83 -30.51 19.11
C VAL A 156 -21.12 -29.16 19.15
N MET A 157 -20.41 -28.86 20.25
CA MET A 157 -19.63 -27.63 20.38
C MET A 157 -18.60 -27.48 19.25
N LYS A 158 -17.80 -28.53 18.99
CA LYS A 158 -16.81 -28.56 17.92
C LYS A 158 -17.44 -28.31 16.54
N ALA A 159 -18.47 -29.06 16.20
CA ALA A 159 -19.17 -28.92 14.92
C ALA A 159 -19.76 -27.51 14.73
N THR A 160 -20.30 -26.93 15.80
CA THR A 160 -20.90 -25.59 15.79
C THR A 160 -19.86 -24.50 15.54
N VAL A 161 -18.70 -24.59 16.20
CA VAL A 161 -17.56 -23.69 16.01
C VAL A 161 -17.02 -23.81 14.58
N GLU A 162 -16.81 -25.02 14.08
CA GLU A 162 -16.30 -25.26 12.73
C GLU A 162 -17.29 -24.76 11.66
N ALA A 163 -18.59 -25.04 11.81
CA ALA A 163 -19.62 -24.61 10.86
C ALA A 163 -19.70 -23.08 10.78
N THR A 164 -19.72 -22.40 11.93
CA THR A 164 -19.79 -20.94 11.98
C THR A 164 -18.50 -20.31 11.46
N SER A 165 -17.34 -20.85 11.82
CA SER A 165 -16.05 -20.35 11.32
C SER A 165 -15.95 -20.51 9.79
N ARG A 166 -16.46 -21.61 9.25
CA ARG A 166 -16.54 -21.84 7.80
C ARG A 166 -17.48 -20.85 7.11
N GLN A 167 -18.61 -20.50 7.73
CA GLN A 167 -19.50 -19.46 7.22
C GLN A 167 -18.82 -18.08 7.23
N MET A 168 -18.14 -17.72 8.32
CA MET A 168 -17.37 -16.47 8.42
C MET A 168 -16.26 -16.40 7.36
N ALA A 169 -15.53 -17.50 7.13
CA ALA A 169 -14.50 -17.56 6.10
C ALA A 169 -15.09 -17.38 4.69
N ARG A 170 -16.23 -18.02 4.39
CA ARG A 170 -16.93 -17.85 3.10
C ARG A 170 -17.47 -16.43 2.92
N ALA A 171 -18.03 -15.84 3.97
CA ALA A 171 -18.50 -14.45 3.93
C ALA A 171 -17.33 -13.49 3.68
N SER A 172 -16.19 -13.70 4.35
CA SER A 172 -14.97 -12.91 4.14
C SER A 172 -14.43 -13.07 2.71
N LEU A 173 -14.51 -14.26 2.10
CA LEU A 173 -14.14 -14.45 0.69
C LEU A 173 -15.03 -13.68 -0.28
N TRP A 174 -16.33 -13.59 0.01
CA TRP A 174 -17.25 -12.77 -0.79
C TRP A 174 -16.97 -11.28 -0.63
N ASP A 175 -16.74 -10.82 0.60
CA ASP A 175 -16.43 -9.43 0.91
C ASP A 175 -15.19 -8.94 0.14
N ILE A 176 -14.07 -9.68 0.23
CA ILE A 176 -12.85 -9.34 -0.54
C ILE A 176 -13.04 -9.46 -2.04
N GLY A 177 -13.88 -10.41 -2.50
CA GLY A 177 -14.18 -10.56 -3.92
C GLY A 177 -14.93 -9.35 -4.48
N VAL A 178 -15.92 -8.85 -3.75
CA VAL A 178 -16.66 -7.62 -4.11
C VAL A 178 -15.73 -6.42 -4.06
N PHE A 179 -14.95 -6.27 -2.99
CA PHE A 179 -13.97 -5.19 -2.85
C PHE A 179 -12.98 -5.18 -4.03
N PHE A 180 -12.41 -6.33 -4.37
CA PHE A 180 -11.47 -6.46 -5.48
C PHE A 180 -12.12 -6.21 -6.84
N ALA A 181 -13.38 -6.61 -7.03
CA ALA A 181 -14.11 -6.31 -8.25
C ALA A 181 -14.29 -4.80 -8.44
N VAL A 182 -14.66 -4.07 -7.38
CA VAL A 182 -14.77 -2.60 -7.40
C VAL A 182 -13.43 -1.95 -7.75
N LEU A 183 -12.33 -2.42 -7.13
CA LEU A 183 -10.97 -1.95 -7.45
C LEU A 183 -10.63 -2.18 -8.92
N MET A 184 -10.93 -3.39 -9.44
CA MET A 184 -10.68 -3.74 -10.83
C MET A 184 -11.47 -2.86 -11.81
N VAL A 185 -12.72 -2.50 -11.48
CA VAL A 185 -13.51 -1.56 -12.29
C VAL A 185 -12.87 -0.17 -12.28
N GLY A 186 -12.45 0.34 -11.12
CA GLY A 186 -11.77 1.63 -11.02
C GLY A 186 -10.46 1.66 -11.83
N PHE A 187 -9.66 0.61 -11.71
CA PHE A 187 -8.42 0.47 -12.48
C PHE A 187 -8.67 0.37 -13.99
N ALA A 188 -9.61 -0.48 -14.42
CA ALA A 188 -9.99 -0.63 -15.82
C ALA A 188 -10.53 0.68 -16.41
N TYR A 189 -11.24 1.49 -15.62
CA TYR A 189 -11.73 2.79 -16.03
C TYR A 189 -10.59 3.76 -16.35
N VAL A 190 -9.59 3.85 -15.49
CA VAL A 190 -8.44 4.75 -15.70
C VAL A 190 -7.56 4.26 -16.85
N TRP A 191 -7.38 2.95 -16.98
CA TRP A 191 -6.72 2.33 -18.13
C TRP A 191 -7.44 2.68 -19.44
N ARG A 192 -8.77 2.49 -19.49
CA ARG A 192 -9.59 2.81 -20.67
C ARG A 192 -9.50 4.29 -21.05
N ARG A 193 -9.37 5.18 -20.07
CA ARG A 193 -9.23 6.63 -20.33
C ARG A 193 -7.90 7.00 -20.97
N GLY A 194 -6.87 6.14 -20.85
CA GLY A 194 -5.53 6.39 -21.39
C GLY A 194 -4.73 7.37 -20.54
N ASP A 195 -5.13 7.62 -19.29
CA ASP A 195 -4.39 8.50 -18.36
C ASP A 195 -3.00 7.93 -18.03
N LEU A 196 -2.79 6.63 -18.29
CA LEU A 196 -1.52 5.91 -18.11
C LEU A 196 -0.62 5.93 -19.35
N ASP A 197 -1.09 6.44 -20.50
CA ASP A 197 -0.31 6.42 -21.74
C ASP A 197 0.73 7.55 -21.77
N TRP A 198 2.02 7.19 -21.80
CA TRP A 198 3.12 8.16 -21.84
C TRP A 198 3.29 8.83 -23.22
N VAL A 199 2.94 8.14 -24.30
CA VAL A 199 3.32 8.50 -25.70
C VAL A 199 2.52 9.68 -26.29
N ARG A 200 1.42 10.12 -25.67
CA ARG A 200 0.63 11.25 -26.20
C ARG A 200 1.23 12.64 -25.93
N SER A 201 2.15 12.79 -24.98
CA SER A 201 2.70 14.11 -24.60
C SER A 201 3.75 14.66 -25.57
N VAL A 202 4.38 13.81 -26.40
CA VAL A 202 5.44 14.26 -27.34
C VAL A 202 4.87 14.92 -28.61
N ARG A 203 3.58 14.73 -28.92
CA ARG A 203 2.96 15.29 -30.14
C ARG A 203 2.44 16.71 -30.01
N SER A 204 2.33 17.25 -28.79
CA SER A 204 1.76 18.59 -28.56
C SER A 204 2.68 19.75 -28.96
N HIS A 205 3.99 19.52 -29.10
CA HIS A 205 4.98 20.57 -29.38
C HIS A 205 5.70 20.38 -30.73
N ALA A 206 5.34 19.36 -31.52
CA ALA A 206 5.95 19.13 -32.83
C ALA A 206 5.42 20.08 -33.92
N GLY A 207 4.45 20.95 -33.60
CA GLY A 207 3.79 21.86 -34.53
C GLY A 207 4.26 23.32 -34.48
N GLU A 208 5.08 23.71 -33.52
CA GLU A 208 5.53 25.10 -33.36
C GLU A 208 7.05 25.17 -33.50
N VAL A 209 7.52 24.94 -34.72
CA VAL A 209 8.85 25.41 -35.11
C VAL A 209 8.76 26.93 -35.14
N VAL A 210 9.13 27.58 -34.03
CA VAL A 210 9.39 29.01 -34.04
C VAL A 210 10.59 29.22 -34.95
N GLU A 211 10.32 29.57 -36.21
CA GLU A 211 11.33 29.98 -37.17
C GLU A 211 12.01 31.23 -36.61
N ARG A 212 13.15 31.03 -35.94
CA ARG A 212 13.97 32.16 -35.50
C ARG A 212 14.59 32.76 -36.74
N VAL A 213 14.11 33.94 -37.12
CA VAL A 213 14.79 34.78 -38.11
C VAL A 213 16.25 34.96 -37.63
N PRO A 214 17.25 34.60 -38.45
CA PRO A 214 18.64 34.77 -38.04
C PRO A 214 18.92 36.26 -37.79
N VAL A 215 19.52 36.56 -36.64
CA VAL A 215 19.84 37.93 -36.15
C VAL A 215 20.61 38.77 -37.17
N THR A 216 21.29 38.11 -38.12
CA THR A 216 22.00 38.76 -39.23
C THR A 216 21.06 39.56 -40.15
N LEU A 217 19.81 39.15 -40.34
CA LEU A 217 18.85 39.84 -41.21
C LEU A 217 18.26 41.10 -40.55
N GLU A 218 18.07 41.11 -39.22
CA GLU A 218 17.62 42.32 -38.52
C GLU A 218 18.65 43.46 -38.60
N LEU A 219 19.94 43.13 -38.55
CA LEU A 219 21.02 44.12 -38.62
C LEU A 219 21.14 44.73 -40.03
N GLU A 220 21.01 43.93 -41.10
CA GLU A 220 20.98 44.48 -42.47
C GLU A 220 19.72 45.31 -42.73
N GLN A 221 18.56 44.88 -42.24
CA GLN A 221 17.30 45.59 -42.47
C GLN A 221 17.25 46.93 -41.70
N LYS A 222 17.83 46.99 -40.49
CA LYS A 222 18.04 48.27 -39.78
C LYS A 222 19.07 49.16 -40.47
N ARG A 223 20.14 48.60 -41.03
CA ARG A 223 21.17 49.36 -41.76
C ARG A 223 20.64 49.93 -43.09
N GLY A 224 19.78 49.18 -43.79
CA GLY A 224 19.10 49.64 -45.02
C GLY A 224 18.07 50.74 -44.78
N ARG A 225 17.30 50.68 -43.68
CA ARG A 225 16.37 51.75 -43.28
C ARG A 225 17.09 53.05 -42.88
N ALA A 226 18.24 52.96 -42.23
CA ALA A 226 19.04 54.14 -41.88
C ALA A 226 19.64 54.84 -43.11
N ALA A 227 20.06 54.08 -44.14
CA ALA A 227 20.63 54.65 -45.37
C ALA A 227 19.59 55.35 -46.26
N GLY A 228 18.34 54.86 -46.29
CA GLY A 228 17.27 55.47 -47.09
C GLY A 228 16.72 56.79 -46.52
N SER A 229 16.95 57.07 -45.23
CA SER A 229 16.44 58.27 -44.55
C SER A 229 17.32 59.52 -44.74
N ILE A 230 18.55 59.37 -45.27
CA ILE A 230 19.53 60.47 -45.37
C ILE A 230 19.53 61.10 -46.78
N LEU A 231 18.86 60.46 -47.75
CA LEU A 231 18.82 60.88 -49.17
C LEU A 231 17.53 61.65 -49.56
N SER A 232 16.68 62.03 -48.61
CA SER A 232 15.43 62.78 -48.88
C SER A 232 15.32 64.12 -48.16
N ALA A 233 16.43 64.84 -47.99
CA ALA A 233 16.46 66.23 -47.53
C ALA A 233 17.00 67.14 -48.64
#